data_AF-A0A969LIR8-F1
#
_entry.id   AF-A0A969LIR8-F1
#
_cell.length_a   1.000
_cell.length_b   1.000
_cell.length_c   1.000
_cell.angle_alpha   90.00
_cell.angle_beta   90.00
_cell.angle_gamma   90.00
#
_symmetry.space_group_name_H-M   'P 1'
#
loop_
_entity.id
_entity.type
_entity.pdbx_description
1 polymer ?
#
loop_
_entity_poly.entity_id
_entity_poly.type
_entity_poly.pdbx_seq_one_letter_code
_entity_poly.pdbx_strand_id
1 'polypeptide(L)'
;MASTATVHQTKWWSGGKSPFNLEYGKLMMWYFLMSDAFTFGAFLISYGTIRFSQNFWPDPNVVFNAFPGAGHANLPLAFVSVMTFILIMSSVTMVLAVHAGHHGDKKGVTKWMFWTIIGGLAFLLCQAWEWHHLITGQHAVLADGKLELIGQTMRGNPWGKLVDPAVAQQALAASSHETLVHLAHEYPTAMQRRFL
;
A
#
# COMPACT_ATOMS: atom_id res chain seq x y z
N MET A 1 -3.98 74.38 33.52
CA MET A 1 -4.90 73.32 33.09
C MET A 1 -4.07 72.24 32.41
N ALA A 2 -3.98 71.05 33.01
CA ALA A 2 -3.16 69.97 32.48
C ALA A 2 -3.93 69.22 31.38
N SER A 3 -3.37 69.17 30.18
CA SER A 3 -3.89 68.37 29.07
C SER A 3 -3.53 66.90 29.34
N THR A 4 -4.53 66.09 29.67
CA THR A 4 -4.37 64.63 29.78
C THR A 4 -4.30 64.04 28.38
N ALA A 5 -3.11 63.55 28.00
CA ALA A 5 -2.92 62.79 26.78
C ALA A 5 -3.77 61.52 26.82
N THR A 6 -4.75 61.42 25.92
CA THR A 6 -5.50 60.18 25.67
C THR A 6 -4.55 59.15 25.07
N VAL A 7 -4.18 58.14 25.86
CA VAL A 7 -3.45 56.96 25.39
C VAL A 7 -4.33 56.27 24.35
N HIS A 8 -3.94 56.36 23.08
CA HIS A 8 -4.52 55.55 22.01
C HIS A 8 -4.19 54.08 22.29
N GLN A 9 -5.09 53.38 22.99
CA GLN A 9 -5.09 51.93 23.08
C GLN A 9 -5.25 51.38 21.66
N THR A 10 -4.19 50.79 21.12
CA THR A 10 -4.20 50.16 19.82
C THR A 10 -5.10 48.93 19.93
N LYS A 11 -6.37 49.05 19.54
CA LYS A 11 -7.33 47.95 19.54
C LYS A 11 -7.00 47.02 18.37
N TRP A 12 -6.14 46.03 18.59
CA TRP A 12 -5.66 45.09 17.57
C TRP A 12 -6.75 44.20 16.96
N TRP A 13 -7.97 44.25 17.47
CA TRP A 13 -9.10 43.51 16.92
C TRP A 13 -10.39 44.32 17.03
N SER A 14 -10.96 44.66 15.87
CA SER A 14 -12.16 45.50 15.73
C SER A 14 -13.49 44.72 15.86
N GLY A 15 -13.48 43.50 16.42
CA GLY A 15 -14.73 42.79 16.75
C GLY A 15 -15.41 42.06 15.58
N GLY A 16 -14.63 41.39 14.74
CA GLY A 16 -15.12 40.33 13.83
C GLY A 16 -15.08 38.94 14.48
N LYS A 17 -14.94 37.85 13.70
CA LYS A 17 -14.60 36.54 14.28
C LYS A 17 -13.15 36.58 14.80
N SER A 18 -12.94 36.21 16.06
CA SER A 18 -11.58 36.11 16.64
C SER A 18 -10.75 35.11 15.83
N PRO A 19 -9.46 35.38 15.57
CA PRO A 19 -8.56 34.42 14.91
C PRO A 19 -8.39 33.11 15.70
N PHE A 20 -8.80 33.09 16.97
CA PHE A 20 -8.86 31.91 17.83
C PHE A 20 -10.26 31.30 17.97
N ASN A 21 -11.27 31.85 17.29
CA ASN A 21 -12.64 31.30 17.26
C ASN A 21 -12.75 30.18 16.22
N LEU A 22 -11.89 29.16 16.38
CA LEU A 22 -11.97 27.91 15.64
C LEU A 22 -12.93 26.97 16.39
N GLU A 23 -13.81 26.33 15.64
CA GLU A 23 -14.72 25.34 16.20
C GLU A 23 -13.91 24.17 16.79
N TYR A 24 -14.19 23.80 18.05
CA TYR A 24 -13.46 22.76 18.77
C TYR A 24 -13.31 21.47 17.97
N GLY A 25 -14.38 21.05 17.27
CA GLY A 25 -14.36 19.85 16.42
C GLY A 25 -13.37 19.95 15.25
N LYS A 26 -13.23 21.12 14.63
CA LYS A 26 -12.27 21.34 13.54
C LYS A 26 -10.83 21.27 14.04
N LEU A 27 -10.57 21.84 15.23
CA LEU A 27 -9.25 21.83 15.85
C LEU A 27 -8.85 20.43 16.33
N MET A 28 -9.77 19.66 16.90
CA MET A 28 -9.52 18.25 17.27
C MET A 28 -9.28 17.36 16.05
N MET A 29 -9.96 17.60 14.93
CA MET A 29 -9.66 16.90 13.68
C MET A 29 -8.22 17.16 13.20
N TRP A 30 -7.73 18.40 13.29
CA TRP A 30 -6.33 18.71 12.94
C TRP A 30 -5.32 17.99 13.84
N TYR A 31 -5.56 17.93 15.15
CA TYR A 31 -4.70 17.16 16.06
C TYR A 31 -4.72 15.66 15.74
N PHE A 32 -5.90 15.10 15.45
CA PHE A 32 -6.05 13.72 15.04
C PHE A 32 -5.25 13.42 13.76
N LEU A 33 -5.41 14.23 12.71
CA LEU A 33 -4.66 14.08 11.46
C LEU A 33 -3.14 14.23 11.65
N MET A 34 -2.70 15.12 12.53
CA MET A 34 -1.29 15.26 12.88
C MET A 34 -0.75 14.00 13.56
N SER A 35 -1.53 13.41 14.47
CA SER A 35 -1.14 12.16 15.14
C SER A 35 -1.02 10.99 14.17
N ASP A 36 -1.95 10.88 13.22
CA ASP A 36 -1.93 9.85 12.17
C ASP A 36 -0.70 10.03 11.25
N ALA A 37 -0.38 11.27 10.87
CA ALA A 37 0.81 11.59 10.10
C ALA A 37 2.11 11.17 10.81
N PHE A 38 2.21 11.32 12.14
CA PHE A 38 3.35 10.84 12.90
C PHE A 38 3.42 9.30 12.95
N THR A 39 2.29 8.62 13.08
CA THR A 39 2.23 7.15 13.01
C THR A 39 2.72 6.63 11.65
N PHE A 40 2.24 7.21 10.54
CA PHE A 40 2.74 6.88 9.21
C PHE A 40 4.22 7.23 9.04
N GLY A 41 4.67 8.37 9.58
CA GLY A 41 6.08 8.76 9.58
C GLY A 41 6.97 7.73 10.27
N ALA A 42 6.56 7.22 11.43
CA ALA A 42 7.29 6.17 12.13
C ALA A 42 7.38 4.87 11.31
N PHE A 43 6.29 4.46 10.66
CA PHE A 43 6.30 3.29 9.77
C PHE A 43 7.21 3.48 8.54
N LEU A 44 7.22 4.66 7.93
CA LEU A 44 8.10 4.97 6.80
C LEU A 44 9.58 4.99 7.21
N ILE A 45 9.91 5.55 8.37
CA ILE A 45 11.28 5.51 8.92
C ILE A 45 11.68 4.06 9.18
N SER A 46 10.83 3.27 9.83
CA SER A 46 11.09 1.85 10.10
C SER A 46 11.33 1.07 8.81
N TYR A 47 10.45 1.23 7.81
CA TYR A 47 10.62 0.63 6.48
C TYR A 47 11.93 1.09 5.82
N GLY A 48 12.24 2.38 5.85
CA GLY A 48 13.48 2.94 5.30
C GLY A 48 14.73 2.36 5.96
N THR A 49 14.77 2.30 7.30
CA THR A 49 15.89 1.71 8.04
C THR A 49 16.08 0.24 7.68
N ILE A 50 15.00 -0.55 7.64
CA ILE A 50 15.06 -1.96 7.22
C ILE A 50 15.57 -2.05 5.79
N ARG A 51 15.02 -1.25 4.86
CA ARG A 51 15.39 -1.24 3.45
C ARG A 51 16.87 -0.91 3.21
N PHE A 52 17.45 -0.02 4.01
CA PHE A 52 18.87 0.33 3.94
C PHE A 52 19.78 -0.67 4.67
N SER A 53 19.28 -1.37 5.69
CA SER A 53 20.05 -2.38 6.42
C SER A 53 20.28 -3.68 5.65
N GLN A 54 19.47 -3.95 4.61
CA GLN A 54 19.51 -5.20 3.85
C GLN A 54 20.21 -5.01 2.50
N ASN A 55 21.19 -5.86 2.21
CA ASN A 55 21.96 -5.82 0.95
C ASN A 55 21.16 -6.31 -0.27
N PHE A 56 20.06 -7.03 -0.05
CA PHE A 56 19.24 -7.61 -1.10
C PHE A 56 17.76 -7.35 -0.78
N TRP A 57 16.95 -7.06 -1.80
CA TRP A 57 15.50 -6.88 -1.69
C TRP A 57 14.81 -7.43 -2.94
N PRO A 58 13.60 -8.02 -2.81
CA PRO A 58 12.89 -8.56 -3.95
C PRO A 58 12.54 -7.49 -4.98
N ASP A 59 12.52 -7.90 -6.25
CA ASP A 59 12.08 -7.05 -7.36
C ASP A 59 10.55 -6.86 -7.27
N PRO A 60 10.06 -5.61 -7.12
CA PRO A 60 8.63 -5.32 -7.08
C PRO A 60 7.86 -5.78 -8.32
N ASN A 61 8.50 -5.83 -9.50
CA ASN A 61 7.87 -6.28 -10.74
C ASN A 61 7.49 -7.77 -10.70
N VAL A 62 8.21 -8.55 -9.90
CA VAL A 62 7.98 -9.99 -9.70
C VAL A 62 6.97 -10.20 -8.56
N VAL A 63 7.14 -9.48 -7.44
CA VAL A 63 6.24 -9.61 -6.28
C VAL A 63 4.82 -9.16 -6.60
N PHE A 64 4.66 -8.06 -7.34
CA PHE A 64 3.37 -7.45 -7.66
C PHE A 64 2.98 -7.65 -9.13
N ASN A 65 3.18 -8.87 -9.64
CA ASN A 65 2.79 -9.23 -11.01
C ASN A 65 1.36 -9.77 -11.10
N ALA A 66 0.78 -10.18 -9.97
CA ALA A 66 -0.53 -10.83 -9.93
C ALA A 66 -1.65 -9.85 -10.30
N PHE A 67 -2.50 -10.27 -11.24
CA PHE A 67 -3.72 -9.53 -11.60
C PHE A 67 -4.90 -10.50 -11.63
N PRO A 68 -6.01 -10.19 -10.94
CA PRO A 68 -7.16 -11.10 -10.86
C PRO A 68 -7.73 -11.38 -12.25
N GLY A 69 -7.74 -12.65 -12.65
CA GLY A 69 -8.27 -13.09 -13.94
C GLY A 69 -7.32 -12.96 -15.15
N ALA A 70 -6.11 -12.43 -14.98
CA ALA A 70 -5.13 -12.32 -16.07
C ALA A 70 -4.11 -13.48 -16.14
N GLY A 71 -4.20 -14.49 -15.25
CA GLY A 71 -3.30 -15.65 -15.24
C GLY A 71 -1.82 -15.25 -15.18
N HIS A 72 -0.98 -15.88 -15.99
CA HIS A 72 0.45 -15.55 -16.14
C HIS A 72 0.72 -14.42 -17.15
N ALA A 73 -0.26 -13.53 -17.40
CA ALA A 73 0.02 -12.33 -18.15
C ALA A 73 0.99 -11.46 -17.33
N ASN A 74 2.23 -11.33 -17.81
CA ASN A 74 3.27 -10.55 -17.15
C ASN A 74 2.92 -9.05 -17.15
N LEU A 75 2.08 -8.64 -16.19
CA LEU A 75 1.56 -7.28 -16.05
C LEU A 75 2.06 -6.67 -14.73
N PRO A 76 3.36 -6.35 -14.64
CA PRO A 76 3.96 -5.86 -13.41
C PRO A 76 3.29 -4.55 -12.98
N LEU A 77 2.96 -4.46 -11.68
CA LEU A 77 2.42 -3.25 -11.04
C LEU A 77 1.07 -2.75 -11.59
N ALA A 78 0.46 -3.47 -12.55
CA ALA A 78 -0.79 -3.05 -13.17
C ALA A 78 -1.94 -3.05 -12.16
N PHE A 79 -2.02 -4.07 -11.31
CA PHE A 79 -3.06 -4.17 -10.30
C PHE A 79 -2.93 -3.05 -9.25
N VAL A 80 -1.72 -2.76 -8.79
CA VAL A 80 -1.40 -1.64 -7.89
C VAL A 80 -1.80 -0.29 -8.49
N SER A 81 -1.57 -0.11 -9.79
CA SER A 81 -1.97 1.10 -10.53
C SER A 81 -3.49 1.28 -10.56
N VAL A 82 -4.24 0.19 -10.76
CA VAL A 82 -5.72 0.20 -10.71
C VAL A 82 -6.22 0.57 -9.30
N MET A 83 -5.61 0.01 -8.25
CA MET A 83 -5.98 0.35 -6.86
C MET A 83 -5.78 1.84 -6.56
N THR A 84 -4.66 2.39 -7.03
CA THR A 84 -4.37 3.83 -6.88
C THR A 84 -5.39 4.67 -7.65
N PHE A 85 -5.73 4.27 -8.87
CA PHE A 85 -6.75 4.94 -9.67
C PHE A 85 -8.11 4.96 -8.96
N ILE A 86 -8.53 3.82 -8.37
CA ILE A 86 -9.78 3.72 -7.60
C ILE A 86 -9.78 4.71 -6.42
N LEU A 87 -8.69 4.80 -5.66
CA LEU A 87 -8.57 5.75 -4.54
C LEU A 87 -8.63 7.21 -4.99
N ILE A 88 -7.97 7.56 -6.08
CA ILE A 88 -8.00 8.92 -6.63
C ILE A 88 -9.44 9.28 -7.03
N MET A 89 -10.12 8.39 -7.75
CA MET A 89 -11.52 8.60 -8.14
C MET A 89 -12.44 8.68 -6.91
N SER A 90 -12.20 7.87 -5.88
CA SER A 90 -12.93 7.92 -4.60
C SER A 90 -12.69 9.23 -3.83
N SER A 91 -11.51 9.83 -3.96
CA SER A 91 -11.22 11.16 -3.37
C SER A 91 -12.01 12.25 -4.10
N VAL A 92 -12.09 12.19 -5.43
CA VAL A 92 -12.90 13.12 -6.23
C VAL A 92 -14.37 13.06 -5.83
N THR A 93 -14.94 11.86 -5.63
CA THR A 93 -16.33 11.74 -5.18
C THR A 93 -16.54 12.33 -3.79
N MET A 94 -15.57 12.24 -2.88
CA MET A 94 -15.65 12.90 -1.56
C MET A 94 -15.68 14.43 -1.70
N VAL A 95 -14.83 15.00 -2.54
CA VAL A 95 -14.81 16.47 -2.77
C VAL A 95 -16.14 16.95 -3.36
N LEU A 96 -16.74 16.20 -4.29
CA LEU A 96 -18.06 16.50 -4.84
C LEU A 96 -19.17 16.41 -3.77
N ALA A 97 -19.08 15.45 -2.84
CA ALA A 97 -20.00 15.35 -1.71
C ALA A 97 -19.91 16.59 -0.81
N VAL A 98 -18.70 17.01 -0.46
CA VAL A 98 -18.47 18.22 0.35
C VAL A 98 -19.00 19.47 -0.36
N HIS A 99 -18.79 19.56 -1.68
CA HIS A 99 -19.30 20.67 -2.48
C HIS A 99 -20.84 20.73 -2.48
N ALA A 100 -21.53 19.60 -2.66
CA ALA A 100 -22.98 19.54 -2.54
C ALA A 100 -23.45 19.91 -1.12
N GLY A 101 -22.68 19.53 -0.09
CA GLY A 101 -22.93 19.88 1.30
C GLY A 101 -22.90 21.39 1.56
N HIS A 102 -21.92 22.11 0.97
CA HIS A 102 -21.88 23.57 1.04
C HIS A 102 -23.08 24.26 0.37
N HIS A 103 -23.68 23.63 -0.63
CA HIS A 103 -24.90 24.12 -1.30
C HIS A 103 -26.19 23.67 -0.62
N GLY A 104 -26.11 22.93 0.50
CA GLY A 104 -27.28 22.39 1.19
C GLY A 104 -28.00 21.27 0.43
N ASP A 105 -27.43 20.75 -0.66
CA ASP A 105 -28.02 19.67 -1.45
C ASP A 105 -27.77 18.31 -0.78
N LYS A 106 -28.69 17.93 0.10
CA LYS A 106 -28.65 16.64 0.81
C LYS A 106 -28.66 15.44 -0.15
N LYS A 107 -29.39 15.51 -1.26
CA LYS A 107 -29.47 14.39 -2.22
C LYS A 107 -28.13 14.22 -2.94
N GLY A 108 -27.49 15.32 -3.32
CA GLY A 108 -26.13 15.35 -3.86
C GLY A 108 -25.12 14.75 -2.89
N VAL A 109 -25.14 15.17 -1.61
CA VAL A 109 -24.25 14.62 -0.56
C VAL A 109 -24.42 13.10 -0.44
N THR A 110 -25.65 12.61 -0.31
CA THR A 110 -25.91 11.17 -0.17
C THR A 110 -25.43 10.39 -1.39
N LYS A 111 -25.69 10.89 -2.61
CA LYS A 111 -25.25 10.26 -3.85
C LYS A 111 -23.73 10.15 -3.91
N TRP A 112 -23.02 11.23 -3.68
CA TRP A 112 -21.56 11.25 -3.80
C TRP A 112 -20.87 10.49 -2.68
N MET A 113 -21.38 10.56 -1.44
CA MET A 113 -20.87 9.79 -0.31
C MET A 113 -21.06 8.28 -0.53
N PHE A 114 -22.17 7.85 -1.12
CA PHE A 114 -22.39 6.46 -1.50
C PHE A 114 -21.31 5.97 -2.48
N TRP A 115 -20.98 6.77 -3.51
CA TRP A 115 -19.89 6.42 -4.43
C TRP A 115 -18.52 6.37 -3.77
N THR A 116 -18.24 7.28 -2.82
CA THR A 116 -17.00 7.23 -2.03
C THR A 116 -16.90 5.95 -1.21
N ILE A 117 -18.01 5.50 -0.60
CA ILE A 117 -18.04 4.25 0.17
C ILE A 117 -17.78 3.05 -0.75
N ILE A 118 -18.43 3.00 -1.93
CA ILE A 118 -18.19 1.94 -2.92
C ILE A 118 -16.72 1.92 -3.36
N GLY A 119 -16.14 3.09 -3.66
CA GLY A 119 -14.73 3.21 -4.02
C GLY A 119 -13.79 2.70 -2.92
N GLY A 120 -14.06 3.07 -1.67
CA GLY A 120 -13.32 2.57 -0.50
C GLY A 120 -13.44 1.06 -0.31
N LEU A 121 -14.65 0.50 -0.44
CA LEU A 121 -14.87 -0.94 -0.33
C LEU A 121 -14.17 -1.71 -1.47
N ALA A 122 -14.24 -1.21 -2.70
CA ALA A 122 -13.53 -1.79 -3.83
C ALA A 122 -12.01 -1.82 -3.58
N PHE A 123 -11.43 -0.73 -3.08
CA PHE A 123 -10.02 -0.69 -2.70
C PHE A 123 -9.66 -1.72 -1.62
N LEU A 124 -10.46 -1.82 -0.55
CA LEU A 124 -10.23 -2.80 0.52
C LEU A 124 -10.32 -4.25 0.02
N LEU A 125 -11.25 -4.56 -0.88
CA LEU A 125 -11.36 -5.88 -1.49
C LEU A 125 -10.14 -6.21 -2.36
N CYS A 126 -9.64 -5.23 -3.14
CA CYS A 126 -8.40 -5.41 -3.91
C CYS A 126 -7.20 -5.69 -2.99
N GLN A 127 -7.07 -4.94 -1.89
CA GLN A 127 -6.01 -5.15 -0.90
C GLN A 127 -6.12 -6.53 -0.23
N ALA A 128 -7.32 -6.93 0.17
CA ALA A 128 -7.55 -8.25 0.77
C ALA A 128 -7.16 -9.38 -0.19
N TRP A 129 -7.50 -9.24 -1.47
CA TRP A 129 -7.13 -10.21 -2.50
C TRP A 129 -5.61 -10.25 -2.74
N GLU A 130 -4.96 -9.09 -2.88
CA GLU A 130 -3.50 -9.01 -3.07
C GLU A 130 -2.75 -9.66 -1.91
N TRP A 131 -3.14 -9.34 -0.68
CA TRP A 131 -2.55 -9.94 0.52
C TRP A 131 -2.79 -11.44 0.60
N HIS A 132 -4.01 -11.89 0.32
CA HIS A 132 -4.32 -13.32 0.29
C HIS A 132 -3.46 -14.04 -0.76
N HIS A 133 -3.34 -13.48 -1.96
CA HIS A 133 -2.51 -14.04 -3.02
C HIS A 133 -1.02 -14.09 -2.63
N LEU A 134 -0.49 -13.01 -2.03
CA LEU A 134 0.88 -12.96 -1.54
C LEU A 134 1.17 -14.01 -0.46
N ILE A 135 0.27 -14.18 0.51
CA ILE A 135 0.45 -15.13 1.62
C ILE A 135 0.35 -16.58 1.15
N THR A 136 -0.59 -16.87 0.24
CA THR A 136 -0.81 -18.24 -0.28
C THR A 136 0.17 -18.66 -1.37
N GLY A 137 0.86 -17.71 -2.00
CA GLY A 137 1.89 -17.97 -3.01
C GLY A 137 3.08 -18.75 -2.43
N GLN A 138 3.41 -19.87 -3.06
CA GLN A 138 4.60 -20.66 -2.74
C GLN A 138 5.75 -20.29 -3.67
N HIS A 139 6.97 -20.27 -3.12
CA HIS A 139 8.17 -19.86 -3.83
C HIS A 139 9.24 -20.92 -3.69
N ALA A 140 9.96 -21.19 -4.78
CA ALA A 140 11.07 -22.13 -4.80
C ALA A 140 12.30 -21.52 -4.12
N VAL A 141 12.80 -22.17 -3.08
CA VAL A 141 13.98 -21.73 -2.31
C VAL A 141 14.95 -22.88 -2.14
N LEU A 142 16.24 -22.56 -2.15
CA LEU A 142 17.28 -23.50 -1.78
C LEU A 142 17.42 -23.54 -0.25
N ALA A 143 17.02 -24.66 0.36
CA ALA A 143 17.19 -24.94 1.78
C ALA A 143 17.96 -26.25 1.95
N ASP A 144 19.01 -26.25 2.76
CA ASP A 144 19.81 -27.46 3.10
C ASP A 144 20.27 -28.29 1.88
N GLY A 145 20.59 -27.63 0.77
CA GLY A 145 21.07 -28.27 -0.47
C GLY A 145 19.96 -28.88 -1.34
N LYS A 146 18.68 -28.64 -1.02
CA LYS A 146 17.50 -29.09 -1.76
C LYS A 146 16.62 -27.90 -2.14
N LEU A 147 15.85 -28.05 -3.21
CA LEU A 147 14.79 -27.11 -3.55
C LEU A 147 13.55 -27.46 -2.76
N GLU A 148 13.06 -26.49 -1.99
CA GLU A 148 11.82 -26.58 -1.24
C GLU A 148 10.88 -25.45 -1.65
N LEU A 149 9.58 -25.72 -1.62
CA LEU A 149 8.54 -24.72 -1.85
C LEU A 149 8.12 -24.17 -0.49
N ILE A 150 8.45 -22.90 -0.24
CA ILE A 150 8.05 -22.21 0.98
C ILE A 150 7.09 -21.07 0.66
N GLY A 151 6.04 -20.96 1.48
CA GLY A 151 5.15 -19.80 1.44
C GLY A 151 5.76 -18.60 2.16
N GLN A 152 5.02 -17.49 2.22
CA GLN A 152 5.41 -16.36 3.05
C GLN A 152 5.24 -16.72 4.53
N THR A 153 6.37 -16.93 5.21
CA THR A 153 6.41 -17.37 6.62
C THR A 153 7.44 -16.58 7.41
N MET A 154 7.29 -16.55 8.74
CA MET A 154 8.26 -15.92 9.64
C MET A 154 9.53 -16.78 9.85
N ARG A 155 9.53 -18.03 9.38
CA ARG A 155 10.64 -18.98 9.59
C ARG A 155 11.72 -18.96 8.51
N GLY A 156 11.41 -18.42 7.32
CA GLY A 156 12.32 -18.42 6.18
C GLY A 156 11.93 -17.34 5.19
N ASN A 157 12.91 -16.77 4.50
CA ASN A 157 12.69 -15.71 3.53
C ASN A 157 12.58 -16.29 2.10
N PRO A 158 11.36 -16.35 1.50
CA PRO A 158 11.19 -16.79 0.11
C PRO A 158 11.82 -15.86 -0.92
N TRP A 159 12.06 -14.62 -0.53
CA TRP A 159 12.61 -13.55 -1.36
C TRP A 159 14.08 -13.30 -1.03
N GLY A 160 14.80 -14.35 -0.67
CA GLY A 160 16.24 -14.30 -0.40
C GLY A 160 17.06 -14.03 -1.66
N LYS A 161 18.38 -13.91 -1.50
CA LYS A 161 19.31 -13.72 -2.61
C LYS A 161 19.13 -14.83 -3.65
N LEU A 162 19.07 -14.44 -4.93
CA LEU A 162 19.02 -15.39 -6.04
C LEU A 162 20.21 -16.36 -5.97
N VAL A 163 19.91 -17.66 -6.08
CA VAL A 163 20.89 -18.75 -6.01
C VAL A 163 21.62 -18.87 -7.34
N ASP A 164 22.92 -19.15 -7.27
CA ASP A 164 23.72 -19.45 -8.47
C ASP A 164 23.11 -20.65 -9.23
N PRO A 165 22.87 -20.54 -10.55
CA PRO A 165 22.36 -21.63 -11.36
C PRO A 165 23.12 -22.95 -11.16
N ALA A 166 24.44 -22.94 -11.00
CA ALA A 166 25.22 -24.16 -10.81
C ALA A 166 24.84 -24.90 -9.51
N VAL A 167 24.60 -24.15 -8.43
CA VAL A 167 24.20 -24.70 -7.13
C VAL A 167 22.75 -25.18 -7.17
N ALA A 168 21.86 -24.40 -7.78
CA ALA A 168 20.47 -24.80 -7.99
C ALA A 168 20.37 -26.10 -8.79
N GLN A 169 21.25 -26.29 -9.79
CA GLN A 169 21.30 -27.50 -10.60
C GLN A 169 21.74 -28.74 -9.82
N GLN A 170 22.68 -28.60 -8.89
CA GLN A 170 23.08 -29.69 -8.00
C GLN A 170 21.96 -30.06 -7.03
N ALA A 171 21.21 -29.06 -6.56
CA ALA A 171 20.08 -29.27 -5.65
C ALA A 171 18.91 -30.03 -6.29
N LEU A 172 18.72 -29.96 -7.62
CA LEU A 172 17.68 -30.71 -8.33
C LEU A 172 17.76 -32.22 -8.06
N ALA A 173 18.98 -32.78 -8.04
CA ALA A 173 19.18 -34.21 -7.82
C ALA A 173 18.84 -34.66 -6.39
N ALA A 174 18.93 -33.74 -5.42
CA ALA A 174 18.64 -34.01 -4.01
C ALA A 174 17.18 -33.68 -3.62
N SER A 175 16.44 -33.02 -4.51
CA SER A 175 15.07 -32.54 -4.27
C SER A 175 14.04 -33.65 -4.45
N SER A 176 12.88 -33.52 -3.79
CA SER A 176 11.82 -34.53 -3.89
C SER A 176 11.19 -34.53 -5.29
N HIS A 177 10.77 -35.71 -5.77
CA HIS A 177 10.10 -35.82 -7.07
C HIS A 177 8.83 -34.96 -7.14
N GLU A 178 8.06 -34.91 -6.06
CA GLU A 178 6.84 -34.10 -5.96
C GLU A 178 7.11 -32.61 -6.14
N THR A 179 8.15 -32.08 -5.48
CA THR A 179 8.57 -30.68 -5.64
C THR A 179 8.99 -30.39 -7.09
N LEU A 180 9.72 -31.31 -7.71
CA LEU A 180 10.16 -31.13 -9.10
C LEU A 180 8.99 -31.16 -10.09
N VAL A 181 8.00 -32.03 -9.87
CA VAL A 181 6.76 -32.09 -10.67
C VAL A 181 5.96 -30.80 -10.52
N HIS A 182 5.83 -30.28 -9.29
CA HIS A 182 5.19 -28.99 -9.05
C HIS A 182 5.91 -27.84 -9.79
N LEU A 183 7.24 -27.76 -9.68
CA LEU A 183 8.04 -26.75 -10.37
C LEU A 183 7.95 -26.87 -11.90
N ALA A 184 7.85 -28.11 -12.43
CA ALA A 184 7.67 -28.37 -13.86
C ALA A 184 6.34 -27.79 -14.37
N HIS A 185 5.27 -27.94 -13.59
CA HIS A 185 3.96 -27.42 -13.92
C HIS A 185 3.88 -25.91 -13.83
N GLU A 186 4.53 -25.31 -12.84
CA GLU A 186 4.47 -23.88 -12.57
C GLU A 186 5.41 -23.06 -13.45
N TYR A 187 6.56 -23.62 -13.86
CA TYR A 187 7.55 -22.96 -14.72
C TYR A 187 7.89 -23.78 -15.98
N PRO A 188 6.92 -24.02 -16.90
CA PRO A 188 7.09 -24.92 -18.03
C PRO A 188 8.20 -24.46 -19.01
N THR A 189 8.38 -23.15 -19.19
CA THR A 189 9.37 -22.60 -20.12
C THR A 189 10.81 -22.63 -19.60
N ALA A 190 11.00 -22.65 -18.27
CA ALA A 190 12.33 -22.71 -17.66
C ALA A 190 12.96 -24.11 -17.77
N MET A 191 12.13 -25.17 -17.75
CA MET A 191 12.58 -26.55 -17.91
C MET A 191 12.66 -27.02 -19.37
N GLN A 192 11.89 -26.44 -20.30
CA GLN A 192 11.93 -26.83 -21.72
C GLN A 192 13.25 -26.50 -22.43
N ARG A 193 14.00 -25.46 -22.03
CA ARG A 193 15.33 -25.15 -22.58
C ARG A 193 16.44 -26.14 -22.20
N ARG A 194 16.10 -27.21 -21.48
CA ARG A 194 17.04 -28.19 -20.93
C ARG A 194 16.92 -29.60 -21.52
N PHE A 195 15.88 -29.86 -22.32
CA PHE A 195 15.64 -31.17 -22.95
C PHE A 195 15.77 -31.14 -24.49
N LEU A 196 16.31 -30.04 -25.05
CA LEU A 196 16.71 -29.90 -26.46
C LEU A 196 18.15 -29.38 -26.53
#